data_AF-A0A6M1R9X5-F1
#
_entry.id   AF-A0A6M1R9X5-F1
#
_cell.length_a   1.000
_cell.length_b   1.000
_cell.length_c   1.000
_cell.angle_alpha   90.00
_cell.angle_beta   90.00
_cell.angle_gamma   90.00
#
_symmetry.space_group_name_H-M   'P 1'
#
loop_
_entity.id
_entity.type
_entity.pdbx_description
1 polymer ?
#
loop_
_entity_poly.entity_id
_entity_poly.type
_entity_poly.pdbx_seq_one_letter_code
_entity_poly.pdbx_strand_id
1 'polypeptide(L)' 'MKTFRNKSEHAGDIILDIDGVKVGFNVAAGAEFTIEVPSPNTKVIISSPSSKTNAELVIEAV' A
#
# COMPACT_ATOMS: atom_id res chain seq x y z
N MET A 1 14.62 2.98 -2.34
CA MET A 1 13.34 3.55 -1.84
C MET A 1 12.30 3.40 -2.93
N LYS A 2 11.04 3.10 -2.58
CA LYS A 2 9.90 3.05 -3.50
C LYS A 2 8.77 3.88 -2.89
N THR A 3 8.18 4.80 -3.65
CA THR A 3 7.09 5.67 -3.20
C THR A 3 5.79 5.25 -3.85
N PHE A 4 4.70 5.28 -3.08
CA PHE A 4 3.38 4.91 -3.52
C PHE A 4 2.36 5.97 -3.10
N ARG A 5 1.26 6.06 -3.85
CA ARG A 5 0.15 6.97 -3.59
C ARG A 5 -1.18 6.25 -3.57
N ASN A 6 -2.04 6.61 -2.63
CA ASN A 6 -3.45 6.27 -2.69
C ASN A 6 -4.17 7.19 -3.70
N LYS A 7 -4.58 6.63 -4.84
CA LYS A 7 -5.30 7.31 -5.91
C LYS A 7 -6.82 7.20 -5.77
N SER A 8 -7.31 6.46 -4.78
CA SER A 8 -8.73 6.39 -4.47
C SER A 8 -9.26 7.70 -3.90
N GLU A 9 -10.56 7.91 -4.03
CA GLU A 9 -11.28 9.07 -3.47
C GLU A 9 -11.46 8.96 -1.94
N HIS A 10 -11.24 7.78 -1.37
CA HIS A 10 -11.43 7.45 0.04
C HIS A 10 -10.15 6.90 0.69
N ALA A 11 -10.10 7.01 2.01
CA ALA A 11 -9.09 6.36 2.83
C ALA A 11 -9.37 4.86 2.96
N GLY A 12 -8.34 4.07 3.27
CA GLY A 12 -8.57 2.68 3.63
C GLY A 12 -7.31 1.93 4.05
N ASP A 13 -7.52 0.73 4.57
CA ASP A 13 -6.45 -0.10 5.11
C ASP A 13 -5.73 -0.86 3.99
N ILE A 14 -4.41 -0.92 4.10
CA ILE A 14 -3.56 -1.77 3.26
C ILE A 14 -2.69 -2.67 4.12
N ILE A 15 -2.24 -3.76 3.52
CA ILE A 15 -1.19 -4.63 4.03
C ILE A 15 -0.04 -4.59 3.03
N LEU A 16 1.12 -4.14 3.50
CA LEU A 16 2.40 -4.30 2.82
C LEU A 16 3.01 -5.64 3.22
N ASP A 17 3.36 -6.46 2.23
CA ASP A 17 4.17 -7.66 2.40
C ASP A 17 5.55 -7.40 1.77
N ILE A 18 6.58 -7.34 2.60
CA ILE A 18 7.97 -7.08 2.24
C ILE A 18 8.77 -8.34 2.58
N ASP A 19 9.12 -9.12 1.57
CA ASP A 19 9.82 -10.41 1.72
C ASP A 19 9.20 -11.34 2.81
N GLY A 20 7.87 -11.34 2.94
CA GLY A 20 7.12 -12.15 3.91
C GLY A 20 6.78 -11.44 5.23
N VAL A 21 7.37 -10.27 5.50
CA VAL A 21 7.02 -9.44 6.66
C VAL A 21 5.83 -8.57 6.32
N LYS A 22 4.75 -8.71 7.10
CA LYS A 22 3.49 -7.99 6.87
C LYS A 22 3.31 -6.82 7.82
N VAL A 23 3.00 -5.65 7.27
CA VAL A 23 2.67 -4.43 8.01
C VAL A 23 1.36 -3.88 7.50
N GLY A 24 0.41 -3.65 8.41
CA GLY A 24 -0.90 -3.09 8.08
C GLY A 24 -1.05 -1.66 8.58
N PHE A 25 -1.61 -0.77 7.77
CA PHE A 25 -1.93 0.60 8.16
C PHE A 25 -2.99 1.21 7.23
N ASN A 26 -3.63 2.28 7.70
CA ASN A 26 -4.59 3.06 6.93
C ASN A 26 -3.87 4.13 6.10
N VAL A 27 -4.31 4.33 4.86
CA VAL A 27 -3.80 5.36 3.96
C VAL A 27 -4.92 6.30 3.56
N ALA A 28 -4.78 7.57 3.91
CA ALA A 28 -5.74 8.60 3.54
C ALA A 28 -5.82 8.79 2.00
N ALA A 29 -6.95 9.28 1.52
CA ALA A 29 -7.12 9.62 0.10
C ALA A 29 -6.04 10.62 -0.35
N GLY A 30 -5.38 10.34 -1.47
CA GLY A 30 -4.33 11.20 -2.01
C GLY A 30 -2.99 11.17 -1.26
N ALA A 31 -2.88 10.47 -0.13
CA ALA A 31 -1.65 10.41 0.64
C ALA A 31 -0.58 9.56 -0.06
N GLU A 32 0.69 9.93 0.18
CA GLU A 32 1.86 9.22 -0.30
C GLU A 32 2.60 8.58 0.87
N PHE A 33 3.22 7.43 0.62
CA PHE A 33 4.10 6.77 1.58
C PHE A 33 5.33 6.20 0.86
N THR A 34 6.44 6.15 1.57
CA THR A 34 7.71 5.63 1.05
C THR A 34 8.12 4.39 1.82
N ILE A 35 8.58 3.38 1.08
CA ILE A 35 9.15 2.17 1.63
C ILE A 35 10.65 2.19 1.37
N GLU A 36 11.43 2.11 2.44
CA GLU A 36 12.84 1.80 2.38
C GLU A 36 13.00 0.28 2.26
N VAL A 37 13.38 -0.19 1.07
CA VAL A 37 13.70 -1.59 0.84
C VAL A 37 15.21 -1.81 0.92
N PRO A 38 15.68 -2.85 1.60
CA PRO A 38 17.11 -3.10 1.81
C PRO A 38 17.85 -3.49 0.53
N SER A 39 17.12 -3.96 -0.49
CA SER A 39 17.68 -4.30 -1.80
C SER A 39 16.72 -3.96 -2.95
N PRO A 40 17.22 -3.74 -4.18
CA PRO A 40 16.37 -3.52 -5.35
C PRO A 40 15.52 -4.75 -5.72
N ASN A 41 15.97 -5.96 -5.33
CA ASN A 41 15.29 -7.23 -5.62
C ASN A 41 14.22 -7.59 -4.58
N THR A 42 14.08 -6.79 -3.50
CA THR A 42 13.06 -7.02 -2.48
C THR A 42 11.67 -6.98 -3.10
N LYS A 43 10.91 -8.04 -2.85
CA LYS A 43 9.54 -8.19 -3.34
C LYS A 43 8.62 -7.42 -2.42
N VAL A 44 7.88 -6.47 -3.00
CA VAL A 44 6.84 -5.70 -2.30
C VAL A 44 5.51 -6.06 -2.91
N ILE A 45 4.59 -6.55 -2.08
CA ILE A 45 3.20 -6.80 -2.46
C ILE A 45 2.33 -5.87 -1.62
N ILE A 46 1.42 -5.16 -2.28
CA ILE A 46 0.44 -4.30 -1.63
C ILE A 46 -0.93 -4.95 -1.83
N SER A 47 -1.68 -5.08 -0.75
CA SER A 47 -3.02 -5.66 -0.77
C SER A 47 -3.95 -4.87 0.13
N SER A 48 -5.23 -4.84 -0.19
CA SER A 48 -6.26 -4.33 0.73
C SER A 48 -6.92 -5.53 1.44
N PRO A 49 -7.10 -5.47 2.77
CA PRO A 49 -7.90 -6.48 3.47
C PRO A 49 -9.36 -6.25 3.11
N SER A 50 -9.82 -6.90 2.03
CA SER A 50 -11.19 -6.69 1.57
C SER A 50 -12.19 -7.15 2.63
N SER A 51 -13.01 -6.22 3.11
CA SER A 51 -14.24 -6.56 3.79
C SER A 51 -15.36 -5.60 3.35
N LYS A 52 -16.02 -6.01 2.28
CA LYS A 52 -17.47 -5.82 2.07
C LYS A 52 -18.06 -4.43 1.83
N THR A 53 -17.30 -3.38 1.53
CA THR A 53 -17.93 -2.09 1.15
C THR A 53 -17.19 -1.34 0.06
N ASN A 54 -17.53 -1.65 -1.21
CA ASN A 54 -17.55 -0.77 -2.38
C ASN A 54 -16.54 0.39 -2.50
N ALA A 55 -15.25 0.12 -2.40
CA ALA A 55 -14.28 0.62 -3.37
C ALA A 55 -12.91 -0.02 -3.17
N GLU A 56 -12.39 -0.63 -4.23
CA GLU A 56 -11.03 -1.16 -4.28
C GLU A 56 -10.05 -0.01 -4.09
N LEU A 57 -9.14 -0.12 -3.12
CA LEU A 57 -8.07 0.86 -2.94
C LEU A 57 -7.11 0.77 -4.13
N VAL A 58 -6.88 1.89 -4.80
CA VAL A 58 -5.96 2.00 -5.91
C VAL A 58 -4.66 2.61 -5.38
N ILE A 59 -3.66 1.76 -5.20
CA ILE A 59 -2.31 2.17 -4.78
C ILE A 59 -1.37 2.06 -5.98
N GLU A 60 -0.78 3.18 -6.38
CA GLU A 60 0.13 3.27 -7.53
C GLU A 60 1.52 3.70 -7.10
N ALA A 61 2.55 3.25 -7.81
CA ALA A 61 3.89 3.81 -7.68
C ALA A 61 3.91 5.26 -8.19
N VAL A 62 4.65 6.13 -7.52
CA VAL A 62 4.87 7.54 -7.91
C VAL A 62 6.14 7.68 -8.73
#